data_AF-A0A1B1S5G9-F1
#
_entry.id   AF-A0A1B1S5G9-F1
#
_cell.length_a   1.000
_cell.length_b   1.000
_cell.length_c   1.000
_cell.angle_alpha   90.00
_cell.angle_beta   90.00
_cell.angle_gamma   90.00
#
_symmetry.space_group_name_H-M   'P 1'
#
loop_
_entity.id
_entity.type
_entity.pdbx_description
1 polymer ?
#
loop_
_entity_poly.entity_id
_entity_poly.type
_entity_poly.pdbx_seq_one_letter_code
_entity_poly.pdbx_strand_id
1 'polypeptide(L)' 'MGEFAEMILDGIFCESCGCFISANPKGQTLKCEDCFEEELIEAVENDIWPDGLTFSVWQEIKQKYSEPNVRE' A
#
# COMPACT_ATOMS: atom_id res chain seq x y z
N MET A 1 -12.58 9.98 39.77
CA MET A 1 -12.28 10.81 38.59
C MET A 1 -11.66 9.89 37.57
N GLY A 2 -12.43 9.50 36.56
CA GLY A 2 -11.95 8.62 35.49
C GLY A 2 -11.09 9.44 34.55
N GLU A 3 -9.79 9.21 34.58
CA GLU A 3 -8.87 9.74 33.58
C GLU A 3 -9.13 8.97 32.28
N PHE A 4 -10.02 9.50 31.45
CA PHE A 4 -10.12 9.07 30.06
C PHE A 4 -8.87 9.57 29.36
N ALA A 5 -7.83 8.74 29.32
CA ALA A 5 -6.65 9.01 28.52
C ALA A 5 -7.09 9.11 27.04
N GLU A 6 -7.10 10.32 26.51
CA GLU A 6 -7.25 10.57 25.08
C GLU A 6 -6.06 9.93 24.37
N MET A 7 -6.26 8.72 23.84
CA MET A 7 -5.30 8.10 22.92
C MET A 7 -5.41 8.83 21.58
N ILE A 8 -4.59 9.88 21.40
CA ILE A 8 -4.39 10.49 20.09
C ILE A 8 -3.66 9.46 19.23
N LEU A 9 -4.42 8.79 18.36
CA LEU A 9 -3.87 7.89 17.37
C LEU A 9 -3.16 8.75 16.31
N ASP A 10 -1.83 8.76 16.34
CA ASP A 10 -1.01 9.46 15.34
C ASP A 10 -0.98 8.61 14.05
N GLY A 11 -1.87 8.92 13.11
CA GLY A 11 -2.06 8.16 11.88
C GLY A 11 -2.87 8.91 10.83
N ILE A 12 -2.88 8.40 9.60
CA ILE A 12 -3.61 8.96 8.46
C ILE A 12 -4.65 7.96 7.94
N PHE A 13 -5.70 8.45 7.32
CA PHE A 13 -6.64 7.58 6.60
C PHE A 13 -6.16 7.34 5.18
N CYS A 14 -6.25 6.09 4.72
CA CYS A 14 -6.02 5.70 3.34
C CYS A 14 -6.91 6.54 2.42
N GLU A 15 -6.34 7.19 1.41
CA GLU A 15 -7.11 8.02 0.47
C GLU A 15 -8.10 7.20 -0.38
N SER A 16 -7.83 5.91 -0.61
CA SER A 16 -8.66 5.04 -1.45
C SER A 16 -9.80 4.36 -0.67
N CYS A 17 -9.50 3.71 0.46
CA CYS A 17 -10.46 2.88 1.19
C CYS A 17 -10.90 3.45 2.54
N GLY A 18 -10.28 4.53 3.02
CA GLY A 18 -10.57 5.13 4.32
C GLY A 18 -10.13 4.28 5.52
N CYS A 19 -9.31 3.24 5.33
CA CYS A 19 -8.72 2.48 6.42
C CYS A 19 -7.72 3.34 7.21
N PHE A 20 -7.67 3.17 8.54
CA PHE A 20 -6.71 3.88 9.38
C PHE A 20 -5.31 3.26 9.24
N ILE A 21 -4.35 4.06 8.77
CA ILE A 21 -2.95 3.67 8.60
C ILE A 21 -2.14 4.34 9.71
N SER A 22 -1.34 3.55 10.41
CA SER A 22 -0.34 4.09 11.33
C SER A 22 0.71 4.86 10.52
N ALA A 23 0.71 6.18 10.62
CA ALA A 23 1.53 7.04 9.76
C ALA A 23 3.00 6.93 10.19
N ASN A 24 3.83 6.24 9.40
CA ASN A 24 5.27 6.27 9.62
C ASN A 24 5.86 7.49 8.87
N PRO A 25 6.60 8.40 9.53
CA PRO A 25 7.04 9.68 8.94
C PRO A 25 8.14 9.56 7.87
N LYS A 26 8.44 8.37 7.35
CA LYS A 26 9.49 8.15 6.33
C LYS A 26 8.88 7.84 4.97
N GLY A 27 8.41 8.88 4.28
CA GLY A 27 8.12 8.84 2.85
C GLY A 27 7.08 7.82 2.40
N GLN A 28 6.17 7.41 3.29
CA GLN A 28 5.17 6.39 2.98
C GLN A 28 4.00 6.93 2.17
N THR A 29 3.45 6.04 1.34
CA THR A 29 2.26 6.23 0.51
C THR A 29 1.05 6.61 1.36
N LEU A 30 0.18 7.48 0.85
CA LEU A 30 -1.10 7.86 1.47
C LEU A 30 -2.16 6.74 1.40
N LYS A 31 -1.74 5.54 0.99
CA LYS A 31 -2.56 4.36 0.76
C LYS A 31 -2.12 3.22 1.67
N CYS A 32 -3.09 2.41 2.10
CA CYS A 32 -2.82 1.21 2.88
C CYS A 32 -2.11 0.16 2.00
N GLU A 33 -1.55 -0.86 2.66
CA GLU A 33 -0.82 -1.93 1.98
C GLU A 33 -1.69 -2.62 0.91
N ASP A 34 -2.97 -2.87 1.21
CA ASP A 34 -3.90 -3.50 0.26
C ASP A 34 -4.15 -2.63 -0.98
N CYS A 35 -4.45 -1.34 -0.80
CA CYS A 35 -4.71 -0.45 -1.93
C CYS A 35 -3.44 -0.18 -2.76
N PHE A 36 -2.27 -0.18 -2.11
CA PHE A 36 -1.00 -0.09 -2.82
C PHE A 36 -0.72 -1.38 -3.61
N GLU A 37 -1.02 -2.55 -3.03
CA GLU A 37 -0.90 -3.84 -3.71
C GLU A 37 -1.82 -3.92 -4.94
N GLU A 38 -3.07 -3.48 -4.84
CA GLU A 38 -4.00 -3.40 -5.98
C GLU A 38 -3.44 -2.55 -7.13
N GLU A 39 -2.87 -1.38 -6.84
CA GLU A 39 -2.24 -0.54 -7.87
C GLU A 39 -1.04 -1.23 -8.54
N LEU A 40 -0.24 -1.96 -7.77
CA LEU A 40 0.88 -2.72 -8.33
C LEU A 40 0.39 -3.83 -9.26
N ILE A 41 -0.71 -4.49 -8.91
CA ILE A 41 -1.31 -5.53 -9.74
C ILE A 41 -1.84 -4.94 -11.04
N GLU A 42 -2.61 -3.85 -10.96
CA GLU A 42 -3.10 -3.13 -12.16
C GLU A 42 -1.94 -2.64 -13.03
N ALA A 43 -0.87 -2.14 -12.42
CA ALA A 43 0.32 -1.72 -13.14
C ALA A 43 0.99 -2.89 -13.87
N VAL A 44 1.07 -4.08 -13.25
CA VAL A 44 1.61 -5.30 -13.89
C VAL A 44 0.70 -5.75 -15.04
N GLU A 45 -0.61 -5.77 -14.84
CA GLU A 45 -1.60 -6.15 -15.86
C GLU A 45 -1.56 -5.22 -17.10
N ASN A 46 -1.31 -3.92 -16.88
CA ASN A 46 -1.22 -2.93 -17.95
C ASN A 46 0.21 -2.72 -18.47
N ASP A 47 1.20 -3.47 -17.97
CA ASP A 47 2.63 -3.29 -18.27
C ASP A 47 3.15 -1.86 -18.00
N ILE A 48 2.56 -1.16 -17.03
CA ILE A 48 2.93 0.21 -16.63
C ILE A 48 3.91 0.13 -15.47
N TRP A 49 5.06 0.80 -15.57
CA TRP A 49 5.98 0.91 -14.45
C TRP A 49 5.56 2.09 -13.55
N PRO A 50 5.21 1.86 -12.27
CA PRO A 50 4.91 2.94 -11.34
C PRO A 50 6.16 3.72 -10.91
N ASP A 51 6.04 5.05 -10.88
CA ASP A 51 7.12 5.95 -10.46
C ASP A 51 7.56 5.67 -9.01
N GLY A 52 8.86 5.78 -8.75
CA GLY A 52 9.42 5.58 -7.41
C GLY A 52 9.87 4.15 -7.07
N LEU A 53 9.64 3.18 -7.96
CA LEU A 53 10.21 1.83 -7.83
C LEU A 53 11.49 1.68 -8.64
N THR A 54 12.48 0.98 -8.06
CA THR A 54 13.68 0.58 -8.81
C THR A 54 13.35 -0.57 -9.76
N PHE A 55 14.15 -0.71 -10.83
CA PHE A 55 13.96 -1.77 -11.82
C PHE A 55 13.94 -3.17 -11.20
N SER A 56 14.81 -3.43 -10.23
CA SER A 56 14.87 -4.73 -9.54
C SER A 56 13.58 -5.05 -8.80
N VAL A 57 13.07 -4.08 -8.04
CA VAL A 57 11.81 -4.23 -7.28
C VAL A 57 10.63 -4.43 -8.24
N TRP A 58 10.61 -3.69 -9.36
CA TRP A 58 9.59 -3.86 -10.38
C TRP A 58 9.61 -5.25 -11.04
N GLN A 59 10.79 -5.81 -11.31
CA GLN A 59 10.91 -7.17 -11.84
C GLN A 59 10.39 -8.22 -10.85
N GLU A 60 10.67 -8.07 -9.56
CA GLU A 60 10.15 -8.96 -8.50
C GLU A 60 8.62 -8.89 -8.42
N ILE A 61 8.05 -7.69 -8.45
CA ILE A 61 6.60 -7.46 -8.45
C ILE A 61 5.95 -8.07 -9.69
N LYS A 62 6.51 -7.81 -10.87
CA LYS A 62 6.05 -8.43 -12.11
C LYS A 62 6.05 -9.95 -12.00
N GLN A 63 7.12 -10.57 -11.53
CA GLN A 63 7.14 -12.02 -11.34
C GLN A 63 6.06 -12.49 -10.37
N LYS A 64 5.91 -11.83 -9.21
CA LYS A 64 4.92 -12.17 -8.18
C LYS A 64 3.48 -12.12 -8.71
N TYR A 65 3.13 -11.13 -9.53
CA TYR A 65 1.75 -10.90 -9.98
C TYR A 65 1.48 -11.28 -11.45
N SER A 66 2.50 -11.70 -12.22
CA SER A 66 2.34 -12.12 -13.63
C SER A 66 1.64 -13.48 -13.81
N GLU A 67 1.56 -14.29 -12.77
CA GLU A 67 0.93 -15.62 -12.82
C GLU A 67 -0.43 -15.59 -12.12
N PRO A 68 -1.56 -15.47 -12.85
CA PRO A 68 -2.91 -15.40 -12.26
C PRO A 68 -3.42 -16.72 -11.65
N ASN A 69 -2.57 -17.72 -11.42
CA ASN A 69 -2.99 -19.10 -11.07
C ASN A 69 -2.93 -19.45 -9.57
N VAL A 70 -2.78 -18.49 -8.67
CA VAL A 70 -2.91 -18.72 -7.22
C VAL A 70 -3.74 -17.60 -6.58
N ARG A 71 -4.97 -17.43 -7.06
CA ARG A 71 -6.03 -16.70 -6.37
C ARG A 71 -7.16 -17.69 -6.08
N GLU A 72 -6.90 -18.62 -5.16
CA GLU A 72 -7.92 -19.48 -4.51
C GLU A 72 -8.31 -18.89 -3.15
#